data_AF-A0A1I1CKC3-F1
#
_entry.id   AF-A0A1I1CKC3-F1
#
_cell.length_a   1.000
_cell.length_b   1.000
_cell.length_c   1.000
_cell.angle_alpha   90.00
_cell.angle_beta   90.00
_cell.angle_gamma   90.00
#
_symmetry.space_group_name_H-M   'P 1'
#
loop_
_entity.id
_entity.type
_entity.pdbx_description
1 polymer ?
#
loop_
_entity_poly.entity_id
_entity_poly.type
_entity_poly.pdbx_seq_one_letter_code
_entity_poly.pdbx_strand_id
1 'polypeptide(L)' 'MATNELTAAEREAIIEEGRQAALRKDDPISSPYLNDPNDSRLAAWMEGYRMGQRSLPQL' A
#
# COMPACT_ATOMS: atom_id res chain seq x y z
N MET A 1 8.90 -24.50 -4.93
CA MET A 1 9.09 -23.06 -4.72
C MET A 1 7.80 -22.56 -4.13
N ALA A 2 7.80 -22.09 -2.88
CA ALA A 2 6.58 -21.51 -2.30
C ALA A 2 6.31 -20.23 -3.08
N THR A 3 5.20 -20.18 -3.81
CA THR A 3 4.72 -18.94 -4.41
C THR A 3 4.41 -18.03 -3.24
N ASN A 4 5.19 -16.97 -3.08
CA ASN A 4 5.06 -15.98 -2.01
C ASN A 4 3.85 -15.07 -2.31
N GLU A 5 2.74 -15.67 -2.70
CA GLU A 5 1.52 -14.99 -3.12
C GLU A 5 0.77 -14.55 -1.88
N LEU A 6 0.46 -13.25 -1.83
CA LEU A 6 -0.39 -12.68 -0.79
C LEU A 6 -1.75 -13.36 -0.82
N THR A 7 -2.23 -13.78 0.35
CA THR A 7 -3.65 -14.11 0.48
C THR A 7 -4.50 -12.87 0.25
N ALA A 8 -5.77 -13.06 -0.10
CA ALA A 8 -6.70 -11.94 -0.29
C ALA A 8 -6.78 -11.04 0.95
N ALA A 9 -6.81 -11.65 2.15
CA ALA A 9 -6.87 -10.92 3.42
C ALA A 9 -5.61 -10.09 3.68
N GLU A 10 -4.42 -10.64 3.43
CA GLU A 10 -3.17 -9.88 3.56
C GLU A 10 -3.09 -8.74 2.55
N ARG A 11 -3.53 -8.98 1.31
CA ARG A 11 -3.59 -7.94 0.28
C ARG A 11 -4.50 -6.79 0.70
N GLU A 12 -5.69 -7.08 1.22
CA GLU A 12 -6.62 -6.06 1.71
C GLU A 12 -6.06 -5.26 2.89
N ALA A 13 -5.40 -5.93 3.84
CA ALA A 13 -4.75 -5.25 4.96
C ALA A 13 -3.69 -4.25 4.48
N ILE A 14 -2.84 -4.66 3.53
CA ILE A 14 -1.78 -3.81 2.98
C ILE A 14 -2.35 -2.63 2.19
N ILE A 15 -3.46 -2.83 1.46
CA ILE A 15 -4.18 -1.74 0.78
C ILE A 15 -4.68 -0.73 1.81
N GLU A 16 -5.30 -1.20 2.89
CA GLU A 16 -5.80 -0.31 3.94
C GLU A 16 -4.66 0.48 4.60
N GLU A 17 -3.50 -0.14 4.85
CA GLU A 17 -2.30 0.54 5.35
C GLU A 17 -1.85 1.68 4.44
N GLY A 18 -1.76 1.42 3.13
CA GLY A 18 -1.41 2.44 2.14
C GLY A 18 -2.41 3.59 2.11
N ARG A 19 -3.71 3.27 2.15
CA ARG A 19 -4.78 4.27 2.18
C ARG A 19 -4.66 5.17 3.40
N GLN A 20 -4.39 4.59 4.58
CA GLN A 20 -4.21 5.34 5.82
C GLN A 20 -2.96 6.21 5.82
N ALA A 21 -1.86 5.76 5.20
CA ALA A 21 -0.64 6.56 5.05
C ALA A 21 -0.90 7.81 4.18
N ALA A 22 -1.63 7.65 3.07
CA ALA A 22 -2.01 8.78 2.23
C ALA A 22 -2.92 9.78 2.96
N LEU A 23 -3.90 9.30 3.74
CA LEU A 23 -4.77 10.18 4.54
C LEU A 23 -3.99 10.95 5.63
N ARG A 24 -2.92 10.35 6.16
CA ARG A 24 -1.98 11.00 7.09
C ARG A 24 -1.03 11.99 6.41
N LYS A 25 -1.04 12.06 5.07
CA LYS A 25 -0.10 12.83 4.23
C LYS A 25 1.36 12.38 4.39
N ASP A 26 1.58 11.11 4.73
CA ASP A 26 2.91 10.50 4.74
C ASP A 26 3.43 10.41 3.30
N ASP A 27 4.74 10.55 3.10
CA ASP A 27 5.35 10.41 1.77
C ASP A 27 5.30 8.94 1.31
N PRO A 28 5.01 8.61 0.03
CA PRO A 28 5.01 7.23 -0.44
C PRO A 28 6.35 6.49 -0.21
N ILE A 29 7.47 7.22 -0.09
CA ILE A 29 8.81 6.69 0.25
C ILE A 29 8.85 6.12 1.69
N SER A 30 7.87 6.42 2.54
CA SER A 30 7.78 5.83 3.88
C SER A 30 7.17 4.42 3.88
N SER A 31 6.81 3.86 2.72
CA SER A 31 6.23 2.52 2.65
C SER A 31 7.20 1.47 3.21
N PRO A 32 6.77 0.61 4.16
CA PRO A 32 7.62 -0.44 4.71
C PRO A 32 7.97 -1.51 3.66
N TYR A 33 7.27 -1.53 2.52
CA TYR A 33 7.41 -2.52 1.46
C TYR A 33 8.32 -2.06 0.31
N LEU A 34 8.91 -0.87 0.37
CA LEU A 34 9.75 -0.34 -0.72
C LEU A 34 10.97 -1.20 -1.06
N ASN A 35 11.51 -1.89 -0.07
CA ASN A 35 12.65 -2.80 -0.23
C ASN A 35 12.24 -4.27 -0.06
N ASP A 36 10.93 -4.57 -0.04
CA ASP A 36 10.48 -5.96 0.05
C ASP A 36 10.78 -6.64 -1.29
N PRO A 37 11.51 -7.78 -1.32
CA PRO A 37 11.76 -8.53 -2.55
C PRO A 37 10.47 -9.07 -3.20
N ASN A 38 9.34 -9.00 -2.50
CA ASN A 38 8.02 -9.33 -3.02
C ASN A 38 7.27 -8.07 -3.48
N ASP A 39 7.37 -7.77 -4.78
CA ASP A 39 6.70 -6.64 -5.43
C ASP A 39 5.17 -6.61 -5.20
N SER A 40 4.54 -7.75 -4.91
CA SER A 40 3.09 -7.84 -4.70
C SER A 40 2.61 -7.01 -3.50
N ARG A 41 3.44 -6.92 -2.44
CA ARG A 41 3.13 -6.14 -1.23
C ARG A 41 3.22 -4.65 -1.49
N LEU A 42 4.30 -4.22 -2.15
CA LEU A 42 4.46 -2.83 -2.54
C LEU A 42 3.36 -2.39 -3.50
N ALA A 43 2.99 -3.24 -4.46
CA ALA A 43 1.90 -2.96 -5.39
C ALA A 43 0.56 -2.77 -4.68
N ALA A 44 0.21 -3.66 -3.74
CA ALA A 44 -1.00 -3.54 -2.93
C ALA A 44 -0.99 -2.25 -2.08
N TRP A 45 0.14 -1.92 -1.45
CA TRP A 45 0.25 -0.73 -0.62
C TRP A 45 0.08 0.55 -1.44
N MET A 46 0.75 0.62 -2.60
CA MET A 46 0.66 1.76 -3.52
C MET A 46 -0.75 1.93 -4.11
N GLU A 47 -1.48 0.84 -4.33
CA GLU A 47 -2.89 0.90 -4.73
C GLU A 47 -3.73 1.62 -3.67
N GLY A 48 -3.64 1.20 -2.41
CA GLY A 48 -4.33 1.85 -1.31
C GLY A 48 -3.93 3.31 -1.11
N TYR A 49 -2.63 3.58 -1.19
CA TYR A 49 -2.10 4.94 -1.07
C TYR A 49 -2.69 5.90 -2.11
N ARG A 50 -2.78 5.48 -3.38
CA ARG A 50 -3.45 6.27 -4.43
C ARG A 50 -4.93 6.49 -4.16
N MET A 51 -5.64 5.51 -3.59
CA MET A 51 -7.05 5.67 -3.20
C MET A 51 -7.22 6.72 -2.10
N GLY A 52 -6.32 6.72 -1.10
CA GLY A 52 -6.30 7.72 -0.04
C GLY A 52 -6.02 9.12 -0.57
N GLN A 53 -5.07 9.27 -1.49
CA GLN A 53 -4.76 10.56 -2.13
C GLN A 53 -5.94 11.14 -2.92
N ARG A 54 -6.70 10.30 -3.64
CA ARG A 54 -7.92 10.73 -4.35
C ARG A 54 -9.04 11.18 -3.41
N SER A 55 -9.03 10.69 -2.18
CA SER A 55 -10.02 11.05 -1.15
C SER A 55 -9.69 12.36 -0.44
N LEU A 56 -8.47 12.87 -0.59
CA LEU A 56 -8.09 14.18 -0.07
C LEU A 56 -8.61 15.28 -1.03
N PRO A 57 -9.37 16.28 -0.53
CA PRO A 57 -9.75 17.42 -1.35
C PRO A 57 -8.47 18.15 -1.82
N GLN A 58 -8.39 18.41 -3.12
CA GLN A 58 -7.29 19.20 -3.69
C GLN A 58 -7.41 20.62 -3.13
N LEU A 59 -6.42 21.02 -2.32
CA LEU A 59 -6.27 22.37 -1.78
C LEU A 59 -5.90 23.35 -2.90
#